data_AF-A0A8H5MLD2-F1
#
_entry.id   AF-A0A8H5MLD2-F1
#
_cell.length_a   1.000
_cell.length_b   1.000
_cell.length_c   1.000
_cell.angle_alpha   90.00
_cell.angle_beta   90.00
_cell.angle_gamma   90.00
#
_symmetry.space_group_name_H-M   'P 1'
#
loop_
_entity.id
_entity.type
_entity.pdbx_description
1 polymer ?
#
loop_
_entity_poly.entity_id
_entity_poly.type
_entity_poly.pdbx_seq_one_letter_code
_entity_poly.pdbx_strand_id
1 'polypeptide(L)'
;MQFGLLFLSALPATWAAHLYAVPQSLSLLETSAEDNGCTLPDTYCIRNFKAESKDSGKTLSGFDFIFFDQDTKLATSCHKNASSEAITGLGGRDRFACDNDAVEFIWTDDTKKLWMMEKVCQQQDGSVPYEASGSIILNVKCARTGGCSSNSTDQKSAFTSLQPVREAPPS
;
A
#
# COMPACT_ATOMS: atom_id res chain seq x y z
N MET A 1 -8.22 -23.08 -70.21
CA MET A 1 -8.96 -23.02 -68.92
C MET A 1 -7.93 -23.18 -67.81
N GLN A 2 -7.72 -22.15 -67.00
CA GLN A 2 -6.72 -22.16 -65.92
C GLN A 2 -7.44 -21.79 -64.63
N PHE A 3 -7.55 -22.75 -63.72
CA PHE A 3 -8.21 -22.60 -62.42
C PHE A 3 -7.27 -21.87 -61.46
N GLY A 4 -7.68 -20.67 -61.01
CA GLY A 4 -7.02 -19.94 -59.94
C GLY A 4 -7.59 -20.34 -58.57
N LEU A 5 -6.77 -20.93 -57.71
CA LEU A 5 -7.08 -21.21 -56.31
C LEU A 5 -6.56 -20.04 -55.45
N LEU A 6 -7.46 -19.31 -54.80
CA LEU A 6 -7.13 -18.35 -53.75
C LEU A 6 -7.22 -19.06 -52.39
N PHE A 7 -6.08 -19.29 -51.74
CA PHE A 7 -6.02 -19.73 -50.35
C PHE A 7 -6.12 -18.51 -49.43
N LEU A 8 -7.21 -18.36 -48.68
CA LEU A 8 -7.28 -17.47 -47.53
C LEU A 8 -6.61 -18.18 -46.34
N SER A 9 -5.40 -17.75 -45.96
CA SER A 9 -4.76 -18.13 -44.70
C SER A 9 -5.34 -17.27 -43.57
N ALA A 10 -6.23 -17.85 -42.76
CA ALA A 10 -6.63 -17.26 -41.49
C ALA A 10 -5.50 -17.48 -40.46
N LEU A 11 -4.84 -16.39 -40.05
CA LEU A 11 -3.88 -16.42 -38.95
C LEU A 11 -4.64 -16.52 -37.62
N PRO A 12 -4.39 -17.53 -36.78
CA PRO A 12 -4.93 -17.52 -35.42
C PRO A 12 -4.24 -16.42 -34.64
N ALA A 13 -4.99 -15.39 -34.25
CA ALA A 13 -4.56 -14.42 -33.25
C ALA A 13 -4.51 -15.16 -31.90
N THR A 14 -3.34 -15.68 -31.54
CA THR A 14 -3.10 -16.20 -30.18
C THR A 14 -2.91 -15.01 -29.26
N TRP A 15 -3.94 -14.71 -28.47
CA TRP A 15 -3.83 -13.80 -27.34
C TRP A 15 -2.94 -14.48 -26.31
N ALA A 16 -1.67 -14.05 -26.22
CA ALA A 16 -0.80 -14.44 -25.13
C ALA A 16 -1.38 -13.85 -23.84
N ALA A 17 -2.11 -14.66 -23.09
CA ALA A 17 -2.42 -14.35 -21.70
C ALA A 17 -1.10 -14.34 -20.94
N HIS A 18 -0.59 -13.15 -20.63
CA HIS A 18 0.51 -12.99 -19.69
C HIS A 18 0.00 -13.41 -18.31
N LEU A 19 0.11 -14.70 -18.00
CA LEU A 19 -0.07 -15.21 -16.65
C LEU A 19 1.05 -14.61 -15.81
N TYR A 20 0.73 -13.62 -15.00
CA TYR A 20 1.63 -13.14 -13.96
C TYR A 20 1.88 -14.31 -13.01
N ALA A 21 3.08 -14.91 -13.10
CA ALA A 21 3.49 -15.94 -12.17
C ALA A 21 3.75 -15.29 -10.81
N VAL A 22 2.91 -15.60 -9.82
CA VAL A 22 3.14 -15.21 -8.43
C VAL A 22 4.42 -15.91 -7.96
N PRO A 23 5.41 -15.17 -7.43
CA PRO A 23 6.60 -15.77 -6.83
C PRO A 23 6.23 -16.89 -5.84
N GLN A 24 6.85 -18.06 -5.98
CA GLN A 24 6.54 -19.23 -5.13
C GLN A 24 6.69 -18.93 -3.64
N SER A 25 7.61 -18.04 -3.26
CA SER A 25 7.78 -17.59 -1.87
C SER A 25 6.55 -16.87 -1.32
N LEU A 26 5.83 -16.10 -2.14
CA LEU A 26 4.60 -15.43 -1.73
C LEU A 26 3.45 -16.42 -1.57
N SER A 27 3.30 -17.35 -2.52
CA SER A 27 2.27 -18.39 -2.43
C SER A 27 2.44 -19.30 -1.21
N LEU A 28 3.69 -19.64 -0.85
CA LEU A 28 3.99 -20.38 0.37
C LEU A 28 3.70 -19.57 1.64
N LEU A 29 3.99 -18.25 1.62
CA LEU A 29 3.66 -17.36 2.74
C LEU A 29 2.15 -17.27 2.94
N GLU A 30 1.40 -17.05 1.87
CA GLU A 30 -0.07 -16.97 1.90
C GLU A 30 -0.68 -18.26 2.44
N THR A 31 -0.28 -19.41 1.88
CA THR A 31 -0.74 -20.73 2.35
C THR A 31 -0.43 -20.93 3.84
N SER A 32 0.78 -20.56 4.28
CA SER A 32 1.17 -20.70 5.69
C SER A 32 0.38 -19.78 6.63
N ALA A 33 -0.01 -18.59 6.17
CA ALA A 33 -0.83 -17.68 6.95
C ALA A 33 -2.26 -18.24 7.08
N GLU A 34 -2.85 -18.69 5.97
CA GLU A 34 -4.20 -19.26 5.93
C GLU A 34 -4.32 -20.51 6.82
N ASP A 35 -3.33 -21.42 6.76
CA ASP A 35 -3.30 -22.64 7.57
C ASP A 35 -3.27 -22.37 9.08
N ASN A 36 -2.76 -21.21 9.50
CA ASN A 36 -2.68 -20.79 10.90
C ASN A 36 -3.89 -19.95 11.35
N GLY A 37 -4.96 -19.87 10.54
CA GLY A 37 -6.14 -19.05 10.84
C GLY A 37 -5.88 -17.55 10.78
N CYS A 38 -4.84 -17.13 10.04
CA CYS A 38 -4.59 -15.71 9.82
C CYS A 38 -5.63 -15.09 8.87
N THR A 39 -6.08 -13.88 9.21
CA THR A 39 -6.76 -13.01 8.26
C THR A 39 -5.73 -12.15 7.51
N LEU A 40 -5.58 -12.41 6.22
CA LEU A 40 -4.76 -11.58 5.32
C LEU A 40 -5.63 -10.49 4.67
N PRO A 41 -5.11 -9.26 4.54
CA PRO A 41 -5.87 -8.16 3.97
C PRO A 41 -5.72 -8.09 2.46
N ASP A 42 -6.81 -7.79 1.75
CA ASP A 42 -6.80 -7.55 0.30
C ASP A 42 -6.70 -6.05 0.01
N THR A 43 -7.57 -5.25 0.64
CA THR A 43 -7.68 -3.82 0.32
C THR A 43 -7.88 -2.95 1.55
N TYR A 44 -7.27 -1.77 1.52
CA TYR A 44 -7.43 -0.76 2.55
C TYR A 44 -8.02 0.55 2.00
N CYS A 45 -8.50 1.38 2.89
CA CYS A 45 -9.04 2.70 2.62
C CYS A 45 -8.24 3.77 3.35
N ILE A 46 -7.92 4.85 2.64
CA ILE A 46 -7.44 6.10 3.20
C ILE A 46 -8.63 7.06 3.28
N ARG A 47 -9.01 7.44 4.49
CA ARG A 47 -10.17 8.27 4.75
C ARG A 47 -9.80 9.63 5.29
N ASN A 48 -10.57 10.63 4.86
CA ASN A 48 -10.53 12.00 5.36
C ASN A 48 -9.13 12.64 5.37
N PHE A 49 -8.33 12.39 4.33
CA PHE A 49 -6.99 12.97 4.20
C PHE A 49 -7.04 14.51 4.21
N LYS A 50 -6.34 15.11 5.16
CA LYS A 50 -6.17 16.56 5.31
C LYS A 50 -4.72 16.85 5.52
N ALA A 51 -4.25 17.94 4.94
CA ALA A 51 -2.86 18.34 5.06
C ALA A 51 -2.70 19.85 5.13
N GLU A 52 -1.51 20.28 5.49
CA GLU A 52 -1.08 21.67 5.44
C GLU A 52 0.10 21.81 4.48
N SER A 53 0.15 22.93 3.76
CA SER A 53 1.28 23.27 2.91
C SER A 53 1.54 24.77 2.91
N LYS A 54 2.83 25.12 2.83
CA LYS A 54 3.31 26.50 2.72
C LYS A 54 3.73 26.88 1.30
N ASP A 55 3.74 25.93 0.37
CA ASP A 55 4.32 26.08 -0.96
C ASP A 55 3.37 25.60 -2.07
N SER A 56 2.06 25.78 -1.85
CA SER A 56 1.00 25.36 -2.77
C SER A 56 1.00 23.85 -3.06
N GLY A 57 1.38 23.05 -2.06
CA GLY A 57 1.35 21.59 -2.13
C GLY A 57 2.59 20.97 -2.78
N LYS A 58 3.69 21.70 -2.98
CA LYS A 58 4.95 21.06 -3.40
C LYS A 58 5.45 20.14 -2.29
N THR A 59 5.43 20.62 -1.05
CA THR A 59 5.67 19.85 0.17
C THR A 59 4.48 19.99 1.12
N LEU A 60 4.26 18.96 1.94
CA LEU A 60 3.31 19.02 3.06
C LEU A 60 4.07 19.28 4.36
N SER A 61 3.64 20.28 5.14
CA SER A 61 4.19 20.56 6.47
C SER A 61 3.61 19.66 7.55
N GLY A 62 2.45 19.06 7.28
CA GLY A 62 1.84 18.03 8.11
C GLY A 62 0.56 17.49 7.45
N PHE A 63 0.12 16.33 7.89
CA PHE A 63 -1.11 15.71 7.41
C PHE A 63 -1.68 14.67 8.38
N ASP A 64 -2.97 14.44 8.22
CA ASP A 64 -3.79 13.52 9.01
C ASP A 64 -4.67 12.71 8.06
N PHE A 65 -4.85 11.42 8.36
CA PHE A 65 -5.81 10.55 7.69
C PHE A 65 -6.21 9.38 8.59
N ILE A 66 -7.24 8.66 8.18
CA ILE A 66 -7.65 7.42 8.84
C ILE A 66 -7.33 6.27 7.90
N PHE A 67 -6.55 5.30 8.37
CA PHE A 67 -6.40 4.00 7.74
C PHE A 67 -7.56 3.11 8.16
N PHE A 68 -8.13 2.37 7.22
CA PHE A 68 -9.14 1.36 7.48
C PHE A 68 -8.94 0.14 6.58
N ASP A 69 -8.73 -1.01 7.20
CA ASP A 69 -8.84 -2.30 6.54
C ASP A 69 -10.13 -3.02 6.97
N GLN A 70 -10.90 -3.46 5.99
CA GLN A 70 -12.13 -4.20 6.23
C GLN A 70 -11.85 -5.65 6.59
N ASP A 71 -10.77 -6.26 6.14
CA ASP A 71 -10.53 -7.69 6.34
C ASP A 71 -10.08 -7.94 7.79
N THR A 72 -9.03 -7.26 8.26
CA THR A 72 -8.55 -7.32 9.66
C THR A 72 -9.42 -6.54 10.64
N LYS A 73 -10.36 -5.72 10.15
CA LYS A 73 -11.18 -4.77 10.93
C LYS A 73 -10.35 -3.68 11.62
N LEU A 74 -9.13 -3.44 11.17
CA LEU A 74 -8.25 -2.44 11.76
C LEU A 74 -8.61 -1.04 11.25
N ALA A 75 -8.88 -0.13 12.18
CA ALA A 75 -9.08 1.29 11.91
C ALA A 75 -8.16 2.11 12.83
N THR A 76 -7.36 3.01 12.27
CA THR A 76 -6.44 3.83 13.07
C THR A 76 -6.20 5.19 12.43
N SER A 77 -5.98 6.20 13.28
CA SER A 77 -5.59 7.53 12.82
C SER A 77 -4.08 7.58 12.59
N CYS A 78 -3.68 8.26 11.54
CA CYS A 78 -2.29 8.38 11.14
C CYS A 78 -1.95 9.86 10.96
N HIS A 79 -0.82 10.26 11.53
CA HIS A 79 -0.46 11.67 11.65
C HIS A 79 1.02 11.86 11.30
N LYS A 80 1.32 12.88 10.49
CA LYS A 80 2.69 13.32 10.25
C LYS A 80 2.80 14.81 10.45
N ASN A 81 3.73 15.23 11.29
CA ASN A 81 4.11 16.62 11.47
C ASN A 81 5.61 16.73 11.77
N ALA A 82 6.05 17.94 12.13
CA ALA A 82 7.45 18.24 12.43
C ALA A 82 8.00 17.51 13.68
N SER A 83 7.14 17.08 14.61
CA SER A 83 7.52 16.33 15.81
C SER A 83 7.38 14.82 15.67
N SER A 84 6.80 14.31 14.57
CA SER A 84 6.67 12.86 14.39
C SER A 84 8.04 12.22 14.18
N GLU A 85 8.35 11.25 15.03
CA GLU A 85 9.59 10.49 15.00
C GLU A 85 9.55 9.39 13.94
N ALA A 86 10.64 9.25 13.19
CA ALA A 86 10.77 8.18 12.21
C ALA A 86 11.17 6.87 12.89
N ILE A 87 10.61 5.76 12.43
CA ILE A 87 11.09 4.43 12.77
C ILE A 87 12.41 4.22 12.02
N THR A 88 13.51 4.18 12.76
CA THR A 88 14.87 4.04 12.21
C THR A 88 15.33 2.57 12.25
N GLY A 89 16.41 2.25 11.53
CA GLY A 89 17.02 0.92 11.57
C GLY A 89 16.44 -0.14 10.62
N LEU A 90 15.32 0.14 9.94
CA LEU A 90 14.69 -0.83 9.01
C LEU A 90 15.30 -0.87 7.60
N GLY A 91 16.23 0.05 7.32
CA GLY A 91 16.78 0.30 5.98
C GLY A 91 15.74 0.92 5.02
N GLY A 92 16.21 1.73 4.06
CA GLY A 92 15.34 2.39 3.10
C GLY A 92 14.82 3.76 3.58
N ARG A 93 13.55 4.08 3.27
CA ARG A 93 12.93 5.39 3.58
C ARG A 93 12.30 5.36 4.96
N ASP A 94 12.35 6.51 5.64
CA ASP A 94 11.72 6.71 6.95
C ASP A 94 10.25 6.32 6.94
N ARG A 95 9.91 5.44 7.89
CA ARG A 95 8.53 5.03 8.19
C ARG A 95 8.03 5.77 9.42
N PHE A 96 6.72 5.94 9.50
CA PHE A 96 6.06 6.55 10.65
C PHE A 96 4.92 5.64 11.09
N ALA A 97 4.81 5.40 12.40
CA ALA A 97 3.68 4.67 12.96
C ALA A 97 2.42 5.54 12.93
N CYS A 98 1.27 4.90 12.75
CA CYS A 98 -0.02 5.46 13.11
C CYS A 98 -0.23 5.35 14.63
N ASP A 99 -1.39 5.80 15.13
CA ASP A 99 -1.75 5.65 16.56
C ASP A 99 -1.76 4.18 17.01
N ASN A 100 -2.03 3.27 16.07
CA ASN A 100 -1.81 1.84 16.25
C ASN A 100 -0.53 1.47 15.47
N ASP A 101 0.48 0.98 16.17
CA ASP A 101 1.81 0.66 15.66
C ASP A 101 1.85 -0.60 14.77
N ALA A 102 0.73 -1.33 14.66
CA ALA A 102 0.53 -2.33 13.63
C ALA A 102 0.43 -1.70 12.23
N VAL A 103 0.12 -0.40 12.13
CA VAL A 103 0.08 0.32 10.85
C VAL A 103 1.21 1.35 10.79
N GLU A 104 1.97 1.27 9.71
CA GLU A 104 3.04 2.19 9.40
C GLU A 104 2.81 2.80 8.02
N PHE A 105 3.40 3.96 7.76
CA PHE A 105 3.32 4.61 6.46
C PHE A 105 4.62 5.29 6.04
N ILE A 106 4.74 5.49 4.72
CA ILE A 106 5.78 6.33 4.10
C ILE A 106 5.09 7.33 3.18
N TRP A 107 5.45 8.61 3.31
CA TRP A 107 4.99 9.67 2.42
C TRP A 107 6.05 10.05 1.39
N THR A 108 5.63 10.35 0.16
CA THR A 108 6.50 10.80 -0.93
C THR A 108 5.95 12.08 -1.52
N ASP A 109 6.59 13.22 -1.24
CA ASP A 109 6.10 14.51 -1.71
C ASP A 109 6.03 14.60 -3.23
N ASP A 110 7.08 14.24 -3.96
CA ASP A 110 7.16 14.43 -5.42
C ASP A 110 6.01 13.78 -6.19
N THR A 111 5.58 12.60 -5.73
CA THR A 111 4.52 11.81 -6.37
C THR A 111 3.20 11.85 -5.60
N LYS A 112 3.15 12.56 -4.48
CA LYS A 112 2.02 12.54 -3.52
C LYS A 112 1.58 11.11 -3.20
N LYS A 113 2.57 10.23 -3.04
CA LYS A 113 2.37 8.80 -2.89
C LYS A 113 2.50 8.40 -1.43
N LEU A 114 1.43 7.79 -0.91
CA LEU A 114 1.37 7.19 0.41
C LEU A 114 1.56 5.67 0.27
N TRP A 115 2.58 5.14 0.92
CA TRP A 115 2.75 3.70 1.10
C TRP A 115 2.21 3.34 2.48
N MET A 116 1.42 2.28 2.54
CA MET A 116 0.89 1.74 3.78
C MET A 116 1.45 0.36 4.01
N MET A 117 1.75 0.07 5.27
CA MET A 117 2.16 -1.24 5.75
C MET A 117 1.29 -1.59 6.95
N GLU A 118 0.73 -2.80 6.94
CA GLU A 118 -0.04 -3.35 8.05
C GLU A 118 0.61 -4.66 8.49
N LYS A 119 0.95 -4.75 9.78
CA LYS A 119 1.42 -5.97 10.42
C LYS A 119 0.22 -6.88 10.67
N VAL A 120 0.27 -8.11 10.19
CA VAL A 120 -0.85 -9.06 10.18
C VAL A 120 -0.45 -10.43 10.70
N CYS A 121 -1.45 -11.26 11.00
CA CYS A 121 -1.29 -12.62 11.53
C CYS A 121 -0.70 -12.70 12.94
N GLN A 122 -1.18 -11.87 13.88
CA GLN A 122 -0.73 -11.94 15.27
C GLN A 122 -0.88 -13.36 15.83
N GLN A 123 0.23 -13.88 16.35
CA GLN A 123 0.34 -15.21 16.93
C GLN A 123 -0.01 -15.19 18.42
N GLN A 124 -0.20 -16.38 19.02
CA GLN A 124 -0.54 -16.51 20.45
C GLN A 124 0.56 -15.99 21.39
N ASP A 125 1.81 -15.99 20.95
CA ASP A 125 2.94 -15.41 21.69
C ASP A 125 3.04 -13.88 21.54
N GLY A 126 2.10 -13.27 20.81
CA GLY A 126 2.06 -11.84 20.54
C GLY A 126 2.92 -11.39 19.35
N SER A 127 3.67 -12.30 18.73
CA SER A 127 4.47 -11.96 17.54
C SER A 127 3.58 -11.67 16.33
N VAL A 128 4.03 -10.77 15.46
CA VAL A 128 3.35 -10.45 14.21
C VAL A 128 4.32 -10.77 13.06
N PRO A 129 4.20 -11.95 12.44
CA PRO A 129 5.23 -12.48 11.56
C PRO A 129 5.23 -11.82 10.18
N TYR A 130 4.12 -11.21 9.75
CA TYR A 130 3.96 -10.72 8.39
C TYR A 130 3.51 -9.26 8.32
N GLU A 131 3.87 -8.62 7.22
CA GLU A 131 3.51 -7.26 6.83
C GLU A 131 2.91 -7.29 5.42
N ALA A 132 1.66 -6.86 5.31
CA ALA A 132 1.03 -6.54 4.04
C ALA A 132 1.35 -5.09 3.68
N SER A 133 1.75 -4.82 2.43
CA SER A 133 2.07 -3.46 1.99
C SER A 133 1.49 -3.13 0.62
N GLY A 134 1.10 -1.86 0.47
CA GLY A 134 0.52 -1.33 -0.74
C GLY A 134 0.73 0.18 -0.83
N SER A 135 0.26 0.80 -1.90
CA SER A 135 0.41 2.25 -2.04
C SER A 135 -0.65 2.90 -2.90
N ILE A 136 -0.90 4.17 -2.62
CA ILE A 136 -1.85 5.00 -3.34
C ILE A 136 -1.25 6.37 -3.64
N ILE A 137 -1.54 6.91 -4.83
CA ILE A 137 -1.24 8.30 -5.18
C ILE A 137 -2.46 9.14 -4.82
N LEU A 138 -2.28 10.09 -3.92
CA LEU A 138 -3.34 10.99 -3.48
C LEU A 138 -3.40 12.20 -4.40
N ASN A 139 -4.57 12.45 -5.00
CA ASN A 139 -4.81 13.70 -5.71
C ASN A 139 -5.08 14.82 -4.69
N VAL A 140 -4.00 15.42 -4.20
CA VAL A 140 -4.02 16.49 -3.19
C VAL A 140 -4.12 17.85 -3.88
N LYS A 141 -5.13 18.62 -3.50
CA LYS A 141 -5.30 20.02 -3.91
C LYS A 141 -5.05 20.93 -2.71
N CYS A 142 -4.21 21.93 -2.90
CA CYS A 142 -3.81 22.87 -1.86
C CYS A 142 -4.19 24.30 -2.24
N ALA A 143 -4.57 25.10 -1.23
CA ALA A 143 -4.53 26.55 -1.37
C ALA A 143 -3.07 27.04 -1.55
N ARG A 144 -2.90 28.31 -1.96
CA ARG A 144 -1.56 28.91 -2.14
C ARG A 144 -0.69 28.75 -0.89
N THR A 145 -1.30 28.95 0.27
CA THR A 145 -0.79 28.70 1.62
C THR A 145 -1.96 28.21 2.47
N GLY A 146 -1.74 27.20 3.31
CA GLY A 146 -2.74 26.69 4.25
C GLY A 146 -3.20 25.27 3.92
N GLY A 147 -4.51 25.05 3.96
CA GLY A 147 -5.11 23.72 3.89
C GLY A 147 -4.99 23.03 2.52
N CYS A 148 -4.80 21.72 2.58
CA CYS A 148 -4.78 20.78 1.49
C CYS A 148 -5.78 19.65 1.76
N SER A 149 -6.40 19.12 0.71
CA SER A 149 -7.32 17.99 0.81
C SER A 149 -7.22 17.10 -0.42
N SER A 150 -7.55 15.83 -0.24
CA SER A 150 -7.77 14.90 -1.36
C SER A 150 -9.08 15.23 -2.10
N ASN A 151 -9.20 14.72 -3.33
CA ASN A 151 -10.43 14.83 -4.13
C ASN A 151 -11.58 13.92 -3.66
N SER A 152 -11.33 12.98 -2.75
CA SER A 152 -12.31 12.07 -2.15
C SER A 152 -12.03 11.89 -0.66
N THR A 153 -13.09 11.76 0.14
CA THR A 153 -12.99 11.46 1.58
C THR A 153 -12.78 9.98 1.87
N ASP A 154 -12.92 9.11 0.88
CA ASP A 154 -12.62 7.68 0.99
C ASP A 154 -11.92 7.22 -0.30
N GLN A 155 -10.71 6.66 -0.15
CA GLN A 155 -9.85 6.27 -1.24
C GLN A 155 -9.34 4.85 -1.01
N LYS A 156 -9.84 3.92 -1.83
CA LYS A 156 -9.52 2.51 -1.74
C LYS A 156 -8.23 2.17 -2.52
N SER A 157 -7.40 1.30 -1.96
CA SER A 157 -6.21 0.73 -2.59
C SER A 157 -6.03 -0.72 -2.20
N ALA A 158 -5.26 -1.48 -3.00
CA ALA A 158 -4.90 -2.85 -2.69
C ALA A 158 -3.56 -2.93 -1.92
N PHE A 159 -3.44 -3.95 -1.09
CA PHE A 159 -2.15 -4.51 -0.72
C PHE A 159 -1.60 -5.28 -1.93
N THR A 160 -0.31 -5.11 -2.21
CA THR A 160 0.34 -5.68 -3.41
C THR A 160 1.58 -6.49 -3.07
N SER A 161 1.91 -6.62 -1.79
CA SER A 161 3.06 -7.38 -1.32
C SER A 161 2.80 -7.88 0.09
N LEU A 162 3.23 -9.11 0.36
CA LEU A 162 3.27 -9.72 1.70
C LEU A 162 4.72 -10.12 1.98
N GLN A 163 5.25 -9.71 3.13
CA GLN A 163 6.63 -10.00 3.51
C GLN A 163 6.73 -10.26 5.02
N PRO A 164 7.79 -10.90 5.53
CA PRO A 164 8.03 -10.92 6.97
C PRO A 164 8.15 -9.50 7.54
N VAL A 165 7.70 -9.29 8.78
CA VAL A 165 7.92 -8.01 9.47
C VAL A 165 9.42 -7.74 9.58
N ARG A 166 9.81 -6.49 9.32
CA ARG A 166 11.19 -6.06 9.47
C ARG A 166 11.43 -5.66 10.91
N GLU A 167 12.50 -6.17 11.49
CA GLU A 167 12.97 -5.77 12.81
C GLU A 167 14.20 -4.87 12.64
N ALA A 168 14.28 -3.81 13.46
CA ALA A 168 15.52 -3.06 13.58
C ALA A 168 16.60 -4.00 14.13
N PRO A 169 17.86 -3.92 13.65
CA PRO A 169 18.95 -4.69 14.21
C PRO A 169 19.04 -4.44 15.73
N PRO A 170 19.37 -5.46 16.54
CA PRO A 170 19.64 -5.24 17.96
C PRO A 170 20.76 -4.22 18.11
N SER A 171 20.53 -3.22 18.98
CA SER A 171 21.46 -2.14 19.32
C SER A 171 22.70 -2.62 20.04
#